data_AF-A0A6S6UBC0-F1
#
_entry.id   AF-A0A6S6UBC0-F1
#
_cell.length_a   1.000
_cell.length_b   1.000
_cell.length_c   1.000
_cell.angle_alpha   90.00
_cell.angle_beta   90.00
_cell.angle_gamma   90.00
#
_symmetry.space_group_name_H-M   'P 1'
#
loop_
_entity.id
_entity.type
_entity.pdbx_description
1 polymer ?
#
loop_
_entity_poly.entity_id
_entity_poly.type
_entity_poly.pdbx_seq_one_letter_code
_entity_poly.pdbx_strand_id
1 'polypeptide(L)' 'MIMSDYKLIAGVDEVGRGPLAGAVVTAAVILDPANPIVGLTDSKKLTAVRREKLAI' A
#
# COMPACT_ATOMS: atom_id res chain seq x y z
N MET A 1 -8.70 -9.53 -13.22
CA MET A 1 -7.48 -9.58 -14.06
C MET A 1 -7.55 -8.39 -14.99
N ILE A 2 -6.80 -7.33 -14.72
CA ILE A 2 -6.79 -6.14 -15.59
C ILE A 2 -5.99 -6.50 -16.83
N MET A 3 -6.64 -6.44 -17.99
CA MET A 3 -6.05 -6.68 -19.30
C MET A 3 -5.56 -5.33 -19.82
N SER A 4 -4.29 -5.01 -19.62
CA SER A 4 -3.70 -3.76 -20.12
C SER A 4 -2.21 -3.94 -20.39
N ASP A 5 -1.73 -3.47 -21.55
CA ASP A 5 -0.32 -3.54 -22.02
C ASP A 5 0.66 -2.65 -21.24
N TYR A 6 0.39 -2.38 -19.95
CA TYR A 6 1.26 -1.56 -19.13
C TYR A 6 2.35 -2.41 -18.48
N LYS A 7 3.62 -2.05 -18.72
CA LYS A 7 4.77 -2.72 -18.12
C LYS A 7 4.86 -2.56 -16.59
N LEU A 8 4.23 -1.52 -16.04
CA LEU A 8 4.22 -1.21 -14.62
C LEU A 8 2.79 -0.85 -14.19
N ILE A 9 2.32 -1.45 -13.09
CA ILE A 9 1.00 -1.20 -12.51
C ILE A 9 1.21 -0.68 -11.08
N ALA A 10 0.66 0.50 -10.79
CA ALA A 10 0.69 1.08 -9.45
C ALA A 10 -0.67 0.89 -8.75
N GLY A 11 -0.63 0.41 -7.51
CA GLY A 11 -1.76 0.52 -6.58
C GLY A 11 -1.68 1.86 -5.83
N VAL A 12 -2.83 2.49 -5.58
CA VAL A 12 -2.93 3.76 -4.85
C VAL A 12 -3.87 3.62 -3.65
N ASP A 13 -3.55 4.30 -2.55
CA ASP A 13 -4.38 4.32 -1.34
C ASP A 13 -4.17 5.61 -0.52
N GLU A 14 -5.13 5.93 0.36
CA GLU A 14 -5.09 7.07 1.25
C GLU A 14 -5.42 6.75 2.71
N VAL A 15 -4.89 7.56 3.62
CA VAL A 15 -5.18 7.52 5.05
C VAL A 15 -5.53 8.92 5.55
N GLY A 16 -6.51 9.01 6.45
CA GLY A 16 -6.85 10.26 7.13
C GLY A 16 -7.97 11.08 6.49
N ARG A 17 -8.78 10.52 5.57
CA ARG A 17 -9.92 11.21 4.94
C ARG A 17 -11.10 11.50 5.88
N GLY A 18 -11.23 10.75 6.98
CA GLY A 18 -12.39 10.80 7.89
C GLY A 18 -12.30 11.72 9.12
N PRO A 19 -11.13 11.92 9.76
CA PRO A 19 -11.01 12.78 10.93
C PRO A 19 -11.33 14.27 10.67
N LEU A 20 -11.77 14.99 11.71
CA LEU A 20 -12.06 16.44 11.66
C LEU A 20 -10.80 17.30 11.53
N ALA A 21 -9.65 16.80 12.01
CA ALA A 21 -8.36 17.46 11.95
C ALA A 21 -7.25 16.43 11.69
N GLY A 22 -6.17 16.89 11.06
CA GLY A 22 -5.06 16.06 10.60
C GLY A 22 -4.96 16.06 9.08
N ALA A 23 -3.75 15.84 8.57
CA ALA A 23 -3.50 15.76 7.14
C ALA A 23 -4.02 14.45 6.55
N VAL A 24 -4.46 14.51 5.29
CA VAL A 24 -4.65 13.31 4.46
C VAL A 24 -3.31 12.97 3.82
N VAL A 25 -2.94 11.69 3.86
CA VAL A 25 -1.72 11.19 3.22
C VAL A 25 -2.12 10.15 2.18
N THR A 26 -1.52 10.23 1.00
CA THR A 26 -1.71 9.27 -0.10
C THR A 26 -0.39 8.64 -0.49
N ALA A 27 -0.45 7.41 -1.02
CA ALA A 27 0.72 6.69 -1.53
C ALA A 27 0.39 5.93 -2.81
N ALA A 28 1.42 5.70 -3.63
CA ALA A 28 1.37 4.88 -4.83
C ALA A 28 2.52 3.87 -4.81
N VAL A 29 2.23 2.59 -5.07
CA VAL A 29 3.22 1.51 -5.01
C VAL A 29 3.11 0.64 -6.25
N ILE A 30 4.24 0.44 -6.94
CA ILE A 30 4.40 -0.58 -7.97
C ILE A 30 5.09 -1.77 -7.30
N LEU A 31 4.41 -2.92 -7.27
CA LEU A 31 4.97 -4.16 -6.71
C LEU A 31 5.69 -4.95 -7.79
N ASP A 32 6.84 -5.52 -7.46
CA ASP A 32 7.50 -6.52 -8.30
C ASP A 32 6.73 -7.85 -8.21
N PRO A 33 6.12 -8.33 -9.30
CA PRO A 33 5.39 -9.60 -9.30
C PRO A 33 6.30 -10.81 -9.03
N ALA A 34 7.61 -10.70 -9.27
CA ALA A 34 8.57 -11.76 -8.99
C ALA A 34 8.99 -11.82 -7.50
N ASN A 35 8.71 -10.77 -6.72
CA ASN A 35 9.09 -10.68 -5.31
C ASN A 35 7.91 -10.22 -4.43
N PRO A 36 6.92 -11.10 -4.19
CA PRO A 36 5.75 -10.75 -3.39
C PRO A 36 6.08 -10.55 -1.92
N ILE A 37 5.55 -9.48 -1.32
CA ILE A 37 5.72 -9.17 0.10
C ILE A 37 4.75 -10.02 0.94
N VAL A 38 5.28 -11.00 1.65
CA VAL A 38 4.49 -11.88 2.52
C VAL A 38 3.83 -11.09 3.66
N GLY A 39 2.50 -11.16 3.74
CA GLY A 39 1.72 -10.52 4.80
C GLY A 39 1.28 -9.07 4.51
N LEU A 40 1.47 -8.58 3.29
CA LEU A 40 1.04 -7.22 2.88
C LEU A 40 -0.49 -7.02 2.92
N THR A 41 -1.26 -8.08 2.65
CA THR A 41 -2.73 -8.00 2.41
C THR A 41 -3.60 -7.84 3.65
N ASP A 42 -3.08 -8.06 4.86
CA ASP A 42 -3.84 -7.87 6.12
C ASP A 42 -3.23 -6.76 6.97
N SER A 43 -2.96 -5.61 6.34
CA SER A 43 -2.36 -4.44 6.98
C SER A 43 -3.15 -3.96 8.21
N LYS A 44 -4.43 -4.31 8.32
CA LYS A 44 -5.30 -3.99 9.47
C LYS A 44 -4.93 -4.79 10.73
N LYS A 45 -4.29 -5.95 10.62
CA LYS A 45 -3.78 -6.75 11.76
C LYS A 45 -2.30 -6.52 12.08
N LEU A 46 -1.58 -5.75 11.25
CA LEU A 46 -0.19 -5.43 11.49
C LEU A 46 -0.05 -4.41 12.62
N THR A 47 0.87 -4.68 13.56
CA THR A 47 1.29 -3.70 14.56
C THR A 47 2.01 -2.53 13.87
N ALA A 48 2.05 -1.36 14.51
CA ALA A 48 2.76 -0.18 13.96
C ALA A 48 4.22 -0.53 13.59
N VAL A 49 4.91 -1.26 14.46
CA VAL A 49 6.28 -1.74 14.25
C VAL A 49 6.41 -2.64 13.01
N ARG A 50 5.42 -3.49 12.74
CA ARG A 50 5.45 -4.38 11.58
C ARG A 50 5.16 -3.62 10.28
N ARG A 51 4.36 -2.54 10.33
CA ARG A 51 4.13 -1.65 9.18
C ARG A 51 5.39 -0.88 8.80
N GLU A 52 6.10 -0.30 9.77
CA GLU A 52 7.37 0.41 9.50
C GLU A 52 8.40 -0.49 8.84
N LYS A 53 8.53 -1.75 9.28
CA LYS A 53 9.47 -2.71 8.68
C LYS A 53 9.16 -3.06 7.21
N LEU A 54 7.92 -2.87 6.77
CA LEU A 54 7.50 -3.11 5.39
C LEU A 54 7.53 -1.84 4.53
N ALA A 55 7.79 -0.67 5.12
CA ALA A 55 7.73 0.62 4.44
C ALA A 55 9.04 1.03 3.73
N ILE A 56 9.89 0.05 3.37
CA ILE A 56 11.23 0.27 2.81
C ILE A 56 11.34 -0.44 1.47
#